data_AF-A0A5P9NS99-F1
#
_entry.id   AF-A0A5P9NS99-F1
#
_cell.length_a   1.000
_cell.length_b   1.000
_cell.length_c   1.000
_cell.angle_alpha   90.00
_cell.angle_beta   90.00
_cell.angle_gamma   90.00
#
_symmetry.space_group_name_H-M   'P 1'
#
loop_
_entity.id
_entity.type
_entity.pdbx_description
1 polymer ?
#
loop_
_entity_poly.entity_id
_entity_poly.type
_entity_poly.pdbx_seq_one_letter_code
_entity_poly.pdbx_strand_id
1 'polypeptide(L)'
;DVRSFSIPLLLVAAGEYTGNRVTTHTSVESVAGMFTENHSAYRMAQALLSGDTKPSSFKIAVVWGEREVEEETIPAETYAEAFVAALQEDDEAYALVADSKQDGDILALAREVQARDMIYFSSTSNPDSLDPNEETSVGYLLKESGYDQTALLYSEVAETAHPEVVWVGSNIAKTVGSLTWEYKKLPTVPVSSKLSDSDIHTLQQKNINYYIRVKGANITRRGKMTEGAWID
;
A
#
# COMPACT_ATOMS: atom_id res chain seq x y z
N ASP A 1 -21.62 14.75 -3.13
CA ASP A 1 -20.32 14.75 -2.46
C ASP A 1 -19.20 14.72 -3.45
N VAL A 2 -18.17 15.54 -3.24
CA VAL A 2 -16.89 15.39 -3.93
C VAL A 2 -16.01 14.65 -2.93
N ARG A 3 -15.76 13.35 -3.16
CA ARG A 3 -14.85 12.57 -2.31
C ARG A 3 -13.51 13.30 -2.21
N SER A 4 -12.91 13.32 -1.01
CA SER A 4 -11.62 13.95 -0.80
C SER A 4 -10.51 13.05 -1.34
N PHE A 5 -9.88 13.45 -2.44
CA PHE A 5 -8.77 12.73 -3.08
C PHE A 5 -7.51 12.56 -2.21
N SER A 6 -7.52 13.07 -0.98
CA SER A 6 -6.35 13.17 -0.10
C SER A 6 -6.37 12.23 1.12
N ILE A 7 -7.40 11.39 1.27
CA ILE A 7 -7.56 10.52 2.44
C ILE A 7 -7.13 9.09 2.11
N PRO A 8 -5.98 8.62 2.62
CA PRO A 8 -5.59 7.21 2.51
C PRO A 8 -6.23 6.36 3.61
N LEU A 9 -6.48 5.09 3.29
CA LEU A 9 -6.90 4.02 4.18
C LEU A 9 -5.74 3.04 4.37
N LEU A 10 -5.36 2.81 5.63
CA LEU A 10 -4.39 1.79 6.04
C LEU A 10 -5.18 0.57 6.51
N LEU A 11 -5.12 -0.52 5.76
CA LEU A 11 -5.73 -1.80 6.14
C LEU A 11 -4.70 -2.66 6.86
N VAL A 12 -4.99 -3.06 8.09
CA VAL A 12 -4.02 -3.73 8.96
C VAL A 12 -4.63 -4.90 9.71
N ALA A 13 -3.85 -5.93 10.01
CA ALA A 13 -4.30 -6.98 10.94
C ALA A 13 -4.66 -6.37 12.31
N ALA A 14 -5.76 -6.80 12.92
CA ALA A 14 -6.24 -6.24 14.19
C ALA A 14 -5.30 -6.51 15.37
N GLY A 15 -4.61 -7.66 15.38
CA GLY A 15 -3.85 -8.12 16.54
C GLY A 15 -4.74 -8.22 17.78
N GLU A 16 -4.38 -7.50 18.84
CA GLU A 16 -5.14 -7.42 20.11
C GLU A 16 -6.17 -6.28 20.15
N TYR A 17 -6.26 -5.48 19.09
CA TYR A 17 -7.24 -4.40 19.01
C TYR A 17 -8.67 -4.97 19.04
N THR A 18 -9.61 -4.28 19.68
CA THR A 18 -11.01 -4.71 19.82
C THR A 18 -12.03 -3.57 19.65
N GLY A 19 -11.57 -2.43 19.11
CA GLY A 19 -12.42 -1.24 18.92
C GLY A 19 -13.20 -1.25 17.60
N ASN A 20 -13.49 -0.07 17.08
CA ASN A 20 -14.25 0.10 15.83
C ASN A 20 -13.46 -0.41 14.63
N ARG A 21 -14.12 -1.01 13.64
CA ARG A 21 -13.45 -1.53 12.44
C ARG A 21 -12.69 -0.44 11.70
N VAL A 22 -13.29 0.74 11.55
CA VAL A 22 -12.66 1.89 10.89
C VAL A 22 -12.53 3.05 11.88
N THR A 23 -11.32 3.61 11.95
CA THR A 23 -11.02 4.79 12.77
C THR A 23 -10.34 5.87 11.93
N THR A 24 -10.64 7.14 12.22
CA THR A 24 -10.02 8.29 11.55
C THR A 24 -8.98 8.94 12.47
N HIS A 25 -7.82 9.25 11.90
CA HIS A 25 -6.66 9.77 12.60
C HIS A 25 -6.06 10.98 11.88
N THR A 26 -5.46 11.89 12.64
CA THR A 26 -4.75 13.07 12.10
C THR A 26 -3.28 13.11 12.51
N SER A 27 -2.85 12.19 13.39
CA SER A 27 -1.49 12.15 13.92
C SER A 27 -1.11 10.77 14.45
N VAL A 28 0.20 10.50 14.57
CA VAL A 28 0.72 9.24 15.14
C VAL A 28 0.32 9.09 16.60
N GLU A 29 0.21 10.17 17.35
CA GLU A 29 -0.20 10.17 18.76
C GLU A 29 -1.63 9.64 18.94
N SER A 30 -2.54 9.99 18.01
CA SER A 30 -3.91 9.44 18.03
C SER A 30 -3.95 7.93 17.75
N VAL A 31 -2.99 7.42 16.98
CA VAL A 31 -2.83 5.99 16.71
C VAL A 31 -2.23 5.27 17.92
N ALA A 32 -1.25 5.90 18.59
CA ALA A 32 -0.62 5.37 19.80
C ALA A 32 -1.60 5.12 20.96
N GLY A 33 -2.71 5.84 20.99
CA GLY A 33 -3.80 5.62 21.97
C GLY A 33 -4.61 4.35 21.73
N MET A 34 -4.48 3.72 20.55
CA MET A 34 -5.25 2.54 20.14
C MET A 34 -4.36 1.33 19.80
N PHE A 35 -3.17 1.57 19.26
CA PHE A 35 -2.24 0.56 18.78
C PHE A 35 -0.85 0.78 19.39
N THR A 36 -0.19 -0.32 19.76
CA THR A 36 1.17 -0.25 20.31
C THR A 36 2.20 0.13 19.24
N GLU A 37 3.38 0.59 19.65
CA GLU A 37 4.45 0.98 18.72
C GLU A 37 4.94 -0.17 17.83
N ASN A 38 4.72 -1.41 18.25
CA ASN A 38 5.06 -2.60 17.49
C ASN A 38 3.98 -3.03 16.49
N HIS A 39 2.78 -2.48 16.60
CA HIS A 39 1.67 -2.80 15.73
C HIS A 39 1.88 -2.20 14.33
N SER A 40 1.45 -2.90 13.28
CA SER A 40 1.59 -2.44 11.88
C SER A 40 0.89 -1.11 11.65
N ALA A 41 -0.32 -0.92 12.20
CA ALA A 41 -1.04 0.36 12.27
C ALA A 41 -0.15 1.55 12.65
N TYR A 42 0.61 1.43 13.74
CA TYR A 42 1.47 2.50 14.23
C TYR A 42 2.66 2.75 13.29
N ARG A 43 3.34 1.67 12.86
CA ARG A 43 4.50 1.77 11.96
C ARG A 43 4.13 2.34 10.59
N MET A 44 3.01 1.91 10.03
CA MET A 44 2.49 2.45 8.77
C MET A 44 2.03 3.91 8.92
N ALA A 45 1.42 4.29 10.05
CA ALA A 45 1.09 5.69 10.31
C ALA A 45 2.35 6.58 10.39
N GLN A 46 3.44 6.09 11.02
CA GLN A 46 4.73 6.77 11.01
C GLN A 46 5.30 6.89 9.58
N ALA A 47 5.24 5.82 8.80
CA ALA A 47 5.68 5.81 7.41
C ALA A 47 4.89 6.82 6.56
N LEU A 48 3.56 6.84 6.68
CA LEU A 48 2.66 7.74 5.96
C LEU A 48 2.98 9.22 6.26
N LEU A 49 3.29 9.52 7.52
CA LEU A 49 3.54 10.88 7.99
C LEU A 49 5.04 11.27 7.96
N SER A 50 5.89 10.48 7.31
CA SER A 50 7.34 10.73 7.22
C SER A 50 7.74 11.72 6.11
N GLY A 51 6.88 11.91 5.10
CA GLY A 51 7.14 12.76 3.93
C GLY A 51 7.12 14.27 4.23
N ASP A 52 7.68 15.07 3.31
CA ASP A 52 7.65 16.54 3.40
C ASP A 52 6.22 17.09 3.29
N THR A 53 5.40 16.48 2.43
CA THR A 53 3.95 16.67 2.40
C THR A 53 3.29 15.47 3.06
N LYS A 54 2.21 15.72 3.81
CA LYS A 54 1.51 14.70 4.60
C LYS A 54 0.01 14.87 4.45
N PRO A 55 -0.79 13.79 4.45
CA PRO A 55 -2.24 13.91 4.53
C PRO A 55 -2.65 14.57 5.86
N SER A 56 -3.70 15.39 5.82
CA SER A 56 -4.28 16.02 7.03
C SER A 56 -5.05 15.02 7.90
N SER A 57 -5.54 13.96 7.29
CA SER A 57 -6.27 12.87 7.93
C SER A 57 -6.05 11.57 7.15
N PHE A 58 -6.11 10.45 7.85
CA PHE A 58 -6.05 9.11 7.27
C PHE A 58 -6.95 8.18 8.07
N LYS A 59 -7.38 7.09 7.45
CA LYS A 59 -8.19 6.07 8.09
C LYS A 59 -7.36 4.83 8.36
N ILE A 60 -7.69 4.11 9.42
CA ILE A 60 -7.19 2.76 9.69
C ILE A 60 -8.39 1.84 9.71
N ALA A 61 -8.36 0.79 8.90
CA ALA A 61 -9.31 -0.31 8.95
C ALA A 61 -8.60 -1.58 9.44
N VAL A 62 -9.30 -2.39 10.23
CA VAL A 62 -8.72 -3.64 10.75
C VAL A 62 -9.28 -4.90 10.07
N VAL A 63 -8.38 -5.86 9.85
CA VAL A 63 -8.68 -7.24 9.45
C VAL A 63 -8.77 -8.08 10.72
N TRP A 64 -9.95 -8.61 11.04
CA TRP A 64 -10.12 -9.40 12.26
C TRP A 64 -9.51 -10.78 12.10
N GLY A 65 -8.69 -11.18 13.07
CA GLY A 65 -8.31 -12.57 13.27
C GLY A 65 -9.50 -13.39 13.78
N GLU A 66 -9.27 -14.70 13.95
CA GLU A 66 -10.22 -15.57 14.62
C GLU A 66 -10.53 -15.03 16.02
N ARG A 67 -11.81 -15.02 16.39
CA ARG A 67 -12.28 -14.48 17.66
C ARG A 67 -13.42 -15.30 18.22
N GLU A 68 -13.50 -15.38 19.54
CA GLU A 68 -14.62 -15.98 20.25
C GLU A 68 -15.60 -14.89 20.69
N VAL A 69 -16.86 -15.02 20.29
CA VAL A 69 -17.94 -14.10 20.68
C VAL A 69 -19.11 -14.95 21.16
N GLU A 70 -19.51 -14.78 22.43
CA GLU A 70 -20.68 -15.46 23.01
C GLU A 70 -20.71 -16.99 22.77
N GLU A 71 -19.56 -17.66 22.97
CA GLU A 71 -19.38 -19.11 22.75
C GLU A 71 -19.42 -19.56 21.26
N GLU A 72 -19.43 -18.62 20.31
CA GLU A 72 -19.27 -18.87 18.88
C GLU A 72 -17.87 -18.48 18.41
N THR A 73 -17.21 -19.37 17.66
CA THR A 73 -15.96 -19.07 16.98
C THR A 73 -16.25 -18.36 15.66
N ILE A 74 -15.91 -17.09 15.58
CA ILE A 74 -15.95 -16.33 14.34
C ILE A 74 -14.60 -16.52 13.64
N PRO A 75 -14.57 -17.06 12.41
CA PRO A 75 -13.33 -17.29 11.69
C PRO A 75 -12.63 -15.98 11.35
N ALA A 76 -11.31 -16.05 11.13
CA ALA A 76 -10.54 -14.93 10.62
C ALA A 76 -11.08 -14.48 9.26
N GLU A 77 -11.08 -13.16 9.06
CA GLU A 77 -11.41 -12.55 7.77
C GLU A 77 -10.17 -12.52 6.87
N THR A 78 -10.38 -12.64 5.57
CA THR A 78 -9.36 -12.29 4.58
C THR A 78 -9.21 -10.76 4.47
N TYR A 79 -8.09 -10.29 3.93
CA TYR A 79 -7.89 -8.86 3.67
C TYR A 79 -8.96 -8.27 2.74
N ALA A 80 -9.38 -9.01 1.72
CA ALA A 80 -10.42 -8.58 0.80
C ALA A 80 -11.79 -8.46 1.50
N GLU A 81 -12.19 -9.43 2.33
CA GLU A 81 -13.44 -9.37 3.09
C GLU A 81 -13.44 -8.20 4.07
N ALA A 82 -12.36 -8.02 4.83
CA ALA A 82 -12.23 -6.93 5.78
C ALA A 82 -12.24 -5.55 5.09
N PHE A 83 -11.61 -5.43 3.92
CA PHE A 83 -11.65 -4.23 3.11
C PHE A 83 -13.07 -3.89 2.64
N VAL A 84 -13.79 -4.87 2.10
CA VAL A 84 -15.19 -4.68 1.67
C VAL A 84 -16.07 -4.27 2.85
N ALA A 85 -15.91 -4.92 4.01
CA ALA A 85 -16.65 -4.57 5.22
C ALA A 85 -16.30 -3.17 5.73
N ALA A 86 -15.03 -2.76 5.69
CA ALA A 86 -14.61 -1.41 6.08
C ALA A 86 -15.27 -0.33 5.22
N LEU A 87 -15.35 -0.54 3.90
CA LEU A 87 -15.99 0.41 2.99
C LEU A 87 -17.52 0.48 3.15
N GLN A 88 -18.15 -0.52 3.75
CA GLN A 88 -19.58 -0.44 4.12
C GLN A 88 -19.81 0.48 5.32
N GLU A 89 -18.81 0.61 6.21
CA GLU A 89 -18.87 1.53 7.35
C GLU A 89 -18.44 2.95 6.95
N ASP A 90 -17.43 3.08 6.07
CA ASP A 90 -16.85 4.35 5.67
C ASP A 90 -16.16 4.26 4.29
N ASP A 91 -16.69 4.95 3.28
CA ASP A 91 -16.23 4.90 1.89
C ASP A 91 -15.53 6.19 1.40
N GLU A 92 -15.04 7.03 2.32
CA GLU A 92 -14.46 8.33 1.95
C GLU A 92 -13.01 8.26 1.47
N ALA A 93 -12.33 7.12 1.64
CA ALA A 93 -10.92 6.96 1.28
C ALA A 93 -10.70 6.89 -0.24
N TYR A 94 -9.59 7.46 -0.71
CA TYR A 94 -9.20 7.48 -2.12
C TYR A 94 -7.98 6.63 -2.45
N ALA A 95 -7.17 6.29 -1.45
CA ALA A 95 -6.04 5.39 -1.61
C ALA A 95 -6.09 4.28 -0.57
N LEU A 96 -5.79 3.06 -0.99
CA LEU A 96 -5.61 1.90 -0.11
C LEU A 96 -4.12 1.56 -0.02
N VAL A 97 -3.67 1.27 1.19
CA VAL A 97 -2.42 0.55 1.48
C VAL A 97 -2.72 -0.52 2.53
N ALA A 98 -2.03 -1.66 2.46
CA ALA A 98 -2.21 -2.76 3.42
C ALA A 98 -0.88 -3.13 4.08
N ASP A 99 -0.90 -3.62 5.31
CA ASP A 99 0.31 -4.16 5.96
C ASP A 99 0.75 -5.47 5.31
N SER A 100 -0.19 -6.35 4.92
CA SER A 100 0.13 -7.57 4.17
C SER A 100 0.86 -7.26 2.86
N LYS A 101 1.84 -8.13 2.57
CA LYS A 101 2.66 -8.17 1.35
C LYS A 101 2.58 -9.53 0.67
N GLN A 102 1.69 -10.40 1.15
CA GLN A 102 1.48 -11.71 0.55
C GLN A 102 0.84 -11.55 -0.83
N ASP A 103 1.41 -12.22 -1.84
CA ASP A 103 0.98 -12.09 -3.23
C ASP A 103 -0.53 -12.34 -3.42
N GLY A 104 -1.09 -13.30 -2.66
CA GLY A 104 -2.53 -13.60 -2.66
C GLY A 104 -3.41 -12.45 -2.13
N ASP A 105 -3.00 -11.82 -1.03
CA ASP A 105 -3.73 -10.67 -0.46
C ASP A 105 -3.65 -9.46 -1.39
N ILE A 106 -2.49 -9.21 -2.00
CA ILE A 106 -2.29 -8.13 -2.98
C ILE A 106 -3.23 -8.32 -4.18
N LEU A 107 -3.29 -9.53 -4.74
CA LEU A 107 -4.17 -9.83 -5.88
C LEU A 107 -5.66 -9.70 -5.51
N ALA A 108 -6.04 -10.16 -4.32
CA ALA A 108 -7.42 -10.08 -3.86
C ALA A 108 -7.86 -8.63 -3.61
N LEU A 109 -7.00 -7.81 -2.99
CA LEU A 109 -7.26 -6.38 -2.79
C LEU A 109 -7.28 -5.60 -4.10
N ALA A 110 -6.37 -5.89 -5.04
CA ALA A 110 -6.37 -5.27 -6.36
C ALA A 110 -7.67 -5.53 -7.12
N ARG A 111 -8.18 -6.77 -7.06
CA ARG A 111 -9.48 -7.14 -7.65
C ARG A 111 -10.63 -6.33 -7.07
N GLU A 112 -10.66 -6.14 -5.74
CA GLU A 112 -11.69 -5.33 -5.11
C GLU A 112 -11.56 -3.86 -5.51
N VAL A 113 -10.36 -3.31 -5.45
CA VAL A 113 -10.13 -1.89 -5.78
C VAL A 113 -10.54 -1.56 -7.21
N GLN A 114 -10.29 -2.45 -8.18
CA GLN A 114 -10.62 -2.28 -9.60
C GLN A 114 -12.08 -1.87 -9.89
N ALA A 115 -13.01 -2.16 -8.99
CA ALA A 115 -14.43 -1.83 -9.12
C ALA A 115 -14.83 -0.51 -8.44
N ARG A 116 -13.87 0.30 -7.97
CA ARG A 116 -14.08 1.42 -7.05
C ARG A 116 -13.32 2.66 -7.50
N ASP A 117 -13.74 3.86 -7.07
CA ASP A 117 -13.04 5.11 -7.40
C ASP A 117 -11.86 5.36 -6.45
N MET A 118 -10.90 4.44 -6.39
CA MET A 118 -9.73 4.53 -5.52
C MET A 118 -8.53 3.82 -6.11
N ILE A 119 -7.33 4.11 -5.60
CA ILE A 119 -6.08 3.50 -6.05
C ILE A 119 -5.48 2.64 -4.93
N TYR A 120 -5.08 1.42 -5.26
CA TYR A 120 -4.36 0.54 -4.36
C TYR A 120 -2.86 0.64 -4.59
N PHE A 121 -2.12 0.93 -3.53
CA PHE A 121 -0.67 0.91 -3.54
C PHE A 121 -0.19 -0.26 -2.68
N SER A 122 0.67 -1.09 -3.27
CA SER A 122 1.34 -2.18 -2.58
C SER A 122 2.83 -2.20 -2.87
N SER A 123 3.57 -3.00 -2.11
CA SER A 123 4.96 -3.29 -2.40
C SER A 123 5.25 -4.79 -2.30
N THR A 124 6.36 -5.21 -2.89
CA THR A 124 6.83 -6.59 -2.81
C THR A 124 8.35 -6.62 -2.71
N SER A 125 8.86 -7.60 -1.96
CA SER A 125 10.26 -8.00 -1.93
C SER A 125 10.48 -9.38 -2.57
N ASN A 126 9.43 -9.98 -3.15
CA ASN A 126 9.50 -11.32 -3.72
C ASN A 126 10.49 -11.35 -4.89
N PRO A 127 11.59 -12.14 -4.83
CA PRO A 127 12.60 -12.22 -5.89
C PRO A 127 12.04 -12.69 -7.23
N ASP A 128 10.90 -13.39 -7.24
CA ASP A 128 10.16 -13.78 -8.46
C ASP A 128 9.76 -12.57 -9.32
N SER A 129 9.67 -11.38 -8.70
CA SER A 129 9.47 -10.11 -9.42
C SER A 129 10.65 -9.72 -10.32
N LEU A 130 11.83 -10.31 -10.10
CA LEU A 130 13.06 -10.03 -10.85
C LEU A 130 13.36 -11.06 -11.94
N ASP A 131 12.70 -12.22 -11.93
CA ASP A 131 12.85 -13.23 -12.99
C ASP A 131 11.94 -12.89 -14.19
N PRO A 132 12.49 -12.69 -15.40
CA PRO A 132 11.70 -12.37 -16.59
C PRO A 132 10.81 -13.50 -17.09
N ASN A 133 11.06 -14.76 -16.68
CA ASN A 133 10.28 -15.93 -17.07
C ASN A 133 9.23 -16.31 -16.02
N GLU A 134 9.20 -15.61 -14.88
CA GLU A 134 8.30 -15.95 -13.78
C GLU A 134 6.93 -15.32 -13.98
N GLU A 135 5.98 -16.16 -14.42
CA GLU A 135 4.60 -15.82 -14.77
C GLU A 135 3.63 -15.91 -13.58
N THR A 136 4.10 -16.35 -12.41
CA THR A 136 3.28 -16.40 -11.18
C THR A 136 3.63 -15.30 -10.18
N SER A 137 4.68 -14.52 -10.43
CA SER A 137 4.98 -13.33 -9.60
C SER A 137 3.78 -12.36 -9.57
N VAL A 138 3.53 -11.76 -8.40
CA VAL A 138 2.41 -10.83 -8.22
C VAL A 138 2.37 -9.71 -9.25
N GLY A 139 3.53 -9.13 -9.63
CA GLY A 139 3.58 -8.09 -10.66
C GLY A 139 3.19 -8.57 -12.06
N TYR A 140 3.53 -9.81 -12.42
CA TYR A 140 3.04 -10.41 -13.68
C TYR A 140 1.53 -10.61 -13.62
N LEU A 141 1.01 -11.21 -12.55
CA LEU A 141 -0.41 -11.52 -12.42
C LEU A 141 -1.29 -10.27 -12.37
N LEU A 142 -0.86 -9.20 -11.68
CA LEU A 142 -1.55 -7.91 -11.66
C LEU A 142 -1.60 -7.26 -13.05
N LYS A 143 -0.50 -7.35 -13.81
CA LYS A 143 -0.43 -6.84 -15.17
C LYS A 143 -1.32 -7.63 -16.12
N GLU A 144 -1.26 -8.96 -16.09
CA GLU A 144 -2.07 -9.84 -16.95
C GLU A 144 -3.56 -9.70 -16.66
N SER A 145 -3.93 -9.42 -15.40
CA SER A 145 -5.31 -9.12 -15.01
C SER A 145 -5.80 -7.75 -15.52
N GLY A 146 -4.90 -6.90 -16.03
CA GLY A 146 -5.25 -5.58 -16.55
C GLY A 146 -5.67 -4.57 -15.48
N TYR A 147 -5.16 -4.68 -14.25
CA TYR A 147 -5.56 -3.77 -13.18
C TYR A 147 -4.96 -2.36 -13.38
N ASP A 148 -5.83 -1.39 -13.61
CA ASP A 148 -5.51 0.02 -13.88
C ASP A 148 -5.60 0.91 -12.63
N GLN A 149 -6.08 0.37 -11.51
CA GLN A 149 -6.17 1.05 -10.22
C GLN A 149 -5.19 0.50 -9.16
N THR A 150 -4.19 -0.27 -9.58
CA THR A 150 -3.18 -0.83 -8.67
C THR A 150 -1.77 -0.41 -9.08
N ALA A 151 -0.97 0.05 -8.12
CA ALA A 151 0.45 0.34 -8.28
C ALA A 151 1.28 -0.55 -7.35
N LEU A 152 2.23 -1.29 -7.92
CA LEU A 152 3.14 -2.15 -7.19
C LEU A 152 4.55 -1.55 -7.17
N LEU A 153 5.20 -1.52 -6.01
CA LEU A 153 6.58 -1.07 -5.83
C LEU A 153 7.49 -2.19 -5.34
N TYR A 154 8.56 -2.50 -6.07
CA TYR A 154 9.59 -3.42 -5.62
C TYR A 154 10.54 -2.74 -4.63
N SER A 155 10.76 -3.40 -3.50
CA SER A 155 11.79 -3.05 -2.52
C SER A 155 12.17 -4.27 -1.69
N GLU A 156 13.46 -4.53 -1.51
CA GLU A 156 13.95 -5.62 -0.63
C GLU A 156 13.49 -5.50 0.82
N VAL A 157 13.07 -4.29 1.24
CA VAL A 157 12.58 -3.99 2.59
C VAL A 157 11.07 -3.71 2.61
N ALA A 158 10.31 -4.21 1.62
CA ALA A 158 8.86 -4.02 1.52
C ALA A 158 8.12 -4.38 2.81
N GLU A 159 8.43 -5.55 3.39
CA GLU A 159 7.81 -6.10 4.61
C GLU A 159 8.01 -5.23 5.86
N THR A 160 9.12 -4.50 5.95
CA THR A 160 9.53 -3.82 7.19
C THR A 160 9.44 -2.31 7.10
N ALA A 161 9.64 -1.74 5.91
CA ALA A 161 9.70 -0.30 5.70
C ALA A 161 8.45 0.28 5.02
N HIS A 162 7.55 -0.55 4.50
CA HIS A 162 6.30 -0.14 3.84
C HIS A 162 6.49 1.03 2.86
N PRO A 163 7.38 0.88 1.86
CA PRO A 163 7.76 1.97 0.97
C PRO A 163 6.58 2.58 0.19
N GLU A 164 5.58 1.78 -0.14
CA GLU A 164 4.31 2.20 -0.74
C GLU A 164 3.56 3.20 0.16
N VAL A 165 3.60 3.02 1.48
CA VAL A 165 2.91 3.89 2.44
C VAL A 165 3.60 5.25 2.51
N VAL A 166 4.94 5.26 2.53
CA VAL A 166 5.72 6.50 2.45
C VAL A 166 5.46 7.22 1.12
N TRP A 167 5.34 6.45 0.03
CA TRP A 167 5.10 6.98 -1.30
C TRP A 167 3.73 7.65 -1.41
N VAL A 168 2.68 7.01 -0.90
CA VAL A 168 1.32 7.58 -0.79
C VAL A 168 1.34 8.81 0.11
N GLY A 169 1.85 8.71 1.32
CA GLY A 169 1.88 9.83 2.28
C GLY A 169 2.56 11.08 1.74
N SER A 170 3.65 10.90 0.98
CA SER A 170 4.43 11.99 0.38
C SER A 170 3.78 12.62 -0.87
N ASN A 171 2.66 12.11 -1.37
CA ASN A 171 2.07 12.59 -2.63
C ASN A 171 0.55 12.78 -2.58
N ILE A 172 -0.20 12.01 -1.79
CA ILE A 172 -1.67 11.98 -1.80
C ILE A 172 -2.31 13.33 -1.41
N ALA A 173 -1.61 14.15 -0.62
CA ALA A 173 -2.08 15.48 -0.23
C ALA A 173 -1.94 16.56 -1.33
N LYS A 174 -1.31 16.23 -2.47
CA LYS A 174 -1.13 17.16 -3.59
C LYS A 174 -2.29 17.04 -4.56
N THR A 175 -2.50 18.09 -5.35
CA THR A 175 -3.56 18.10 -6.36
C THR A 175 -3.35 16.98 -7.37
N VAL A 176 -4.42 16.23 -7.65
CA VAL A 176 -4.48 15.17 -8.67
C VAL A 176 -3.99 15.73 -10.01
N GLY A 177 -3.19 14.95 -10.75
CA GLY A 177 -2.56 15.37 -12.01
C GLY A 177 -1.47 16.45 -11.91
N SER A 178 -1.18 17.01 -10.73
CA SER A 178 -0.16 18.08 -10.59
C SER A 178 1.26 17.57 -10.33
N LEU A 179 1.46 16.25 -10.28
CA LEU A 179 2.74 15.62 -10.01
C LEU A 179 2.93 14.35 -10.83
N THR A 180 4.19 14.02 -11.11
CA THR A 180 4.57 12.65 -11.47
C THR A 180 4.75 11.85 -10.19
N TRP A 181 4.39 10.56 -10.16
CA TRP A 181 4.73 9.65 -9.06
C TRP A 181 6.17 9.10 -9.16
N GLU A 182 6.89 9.41 -10.25
CA GLU A 182 8.33 9.21 -10.39
C GLU A 182 9.14 10.20 -9.53
N TYR A 183 10.41 9.87 -9.30
CA TYR A 183 11.42 10.75 -8.71
C TYR A 183 11.15 11.15 -7.26
N LYS A 184 10.37 10.34 -6.54
CA LYS A 184 10.04 10.59 -5.13
C LYS A 184 11.12 10.04 -4.23
N LYS A 185 11.52 10.85 -3.27
CA LYS A 185 12.28 10.37 -2.12
C LYS A 185 11.30 9.69 -1.19
N LEU A 186 11.72 8.57 -0.62
CA LEU A 186 10.99 7.89 0.43
C LEU A 186 11.84 8.02 1.71
N PRO A 187 11.56 9.03 2.57
CA PRO A 187 12.17 9.11 3.89
C PRO A 187 11.97 7.79 4.64
N THR A 188 12.87 7.47 5.57
CA THR A 188 12.85 6.24 6.39
C THR A 188 12.97 4.90 5.64
N VAL A 189 12.84 4.88 4.31
CA VAL A 189 13.00 3.66 3.49
C VAL A 189 14.46 3.51 3.06
N PRO A 190 15.15 2.44 3.48
CA PRO A 190 16.41 2.04 2.89
C PRO A 190 16.25 1.80 1.38
N VAL A 191 17.16 2.35 0.58
CA VAL A 191 17.18 2.03 -0.85
C VAL A 191 17.54 0.56 -1.03
N SER A 192 16.89 -0.13 -1.97
CA SER A 192 17.26 -1.50 -2.31
C SER A 192 18.75 -1.59 -2.66
N SER A 193 19.34 -2.74 -2.38
CA SER A 193 20.65 -3.09 -2.88
C SER A 193 20.66 -3.03 -4.42
N LYS A 194 21.86 -3.03 -5.02
CA LYS A 194 22.02 -2.67 -6.44
C LYS A 194 21.18 -3.60 -7.35
N LEU A 195 20.02 -3.13 -7.80
CA LEU A 195 19.32 -3.71 -8.95
C LEU A 195 20.24 -3.63 -10.16
N SER A 196 20.44 -4.76 -10.83
CA SER A 196 21.17 -4.83 -12.09
C SER A 196 20.34 -4.26 -13.25
N ASP A 197 20.98 -4.02 -14.39
CA ASP A 197 20.26 -3.57 -15.59
C ASP A 197 19.21 -4.61 -16.05
N SER A 198 19.47 -5.91 -15.85
CA SER A 198 18.50 -6.96 -16.11
C SER A 198 17.33 -6.94 -15.15
N ASP A 199 17.57 -6.76 -13.85
CA ASP A 199 16.50 -6.66 -12.84
C ASP A 199 15.58 -5.47 -13.16
N ILE A 200 16.19 -4.32 -13.47
CA ILE A 200 15.49 -3.11 -13.87
C ILE A 200 14.67 -3.35 -15.15
N HIS A 201 15.19 -4.11 -16.11
CA HIS A 201 14.45 -4.44 -17.32
C HIS A 201 13.25 -5.34 -17.03
N THR A 202 13.41 -6.37 -16.20
CA THR A 202 12.32 -7.27 -15.80
C THR A 202 11.20 -6.50 -15.08
N LEU A 203 11.56 -5.68 -14.09
CA LEU A 203 10.58 -4.86 -13.36
C LEU A 203 9.78 -3.97 -14.30
N GLN A 204 10.43 -3.39 -15.32
CA GLN A 204 9.76 -2.56 -16.32
C GLN A 204 8.82 -3.34 -17.22
N GLN A 205 9.20 -4.54 -17.65
CA GLN A 205 8.33 -5.42 -18.43
C GLN A 205 7.08 -5.83 -17.66
N LYS A 206 7.19 -5.96 -16.33
CA LYS A 206 6.08 -6.26 -15.41
C LYS A 206 5.36 -5.02 -14.87
N ASN A 207 5.67 -3.81 -15.38
CA ASN A 207 5.13 -2.53 -14.89
C ASN A 207 5.32 -2.27 -13.38
N ILE A 208 6.34 -2.87 -12.76
CA ILE A 208 6.63 -2.71 -11.34
C ILE A 208 7.47 -1.45 -11.13
N ASN A 209 7.04 -0.60 -10.21
CA ASN A 209 7.79 0.58 -9.78
C ASN A 209 8.95 0.16 -8.88
N TYR A 210 10.02 0.95 -8.77
CA TYR A 210 11.17 0.55 -7.96
C TYR A 210 11.90 1.75 -7.35
N TYR A 211 12.61 1.51 -6.25
CA TYR A 211 13.33 2.54 -5.50
C TYR A 211 14.85 2.30 -5.56
N ILE A 212 15.57 3.17 -6.29
CA ILE A 212 17.01 3.03 -6.54
C ILE A 212 17.78 4.33 -6.28
N ARG A 213 19.09 4.21 -6.16
CA ARG A 213 20.01 5.36 -6.03
C ARG A 213 20.54 5.77 -7.41
N VAL A 214 20.25 7.01 -7.82
CA VAL A 214 20.75 7.61 -9.06
C VAL A 214 21.53 8.88 -8.74
N LYS A 215 22.81 8.93 -9.12
CA LYS A 215 23.70 10.10 -8.93
C LYS A 215 23.63 10.72 -7.52
N GLY A 216 23.53 9.89 -6.49
CA GLY A 216 23.49 10.32 -5.09
C GLY A 216 22.11 10.59 -4.50
N ALA A 217 21.05 10.54 -5.30
CA ALA A 217 19.66 10.66 -4.84
C ALA A 217 18.98 9.28 -4.83
N ASN A 218 18.29 8.95 -3.74
CA ASN A 218 17.42 7.78 -3.68
C ASN A 218 16.03 8.22 -4.15
N ILE A 219 15.51 7.58 -5.19
CA ILE A 219 14.30 8.02 -5.89
C ILE A 219 13.48 6.84 -6.40
N THR A 220 12.15 7.00 -6.38
CA THR A 220 11.25 6.11 -7.10
C THR A 220 11.45 6.29 -8.60
N ARG A 221 11.29 5.21 -9.35
CA ARG A 221 11.33 5.19 -10.81
C ARG A 221 10.02 4.65 -11.35
N ARG A 222 9.64 5.11 -12.54
CA ARG A 222 8.33 4.93 -13.19
C ARG A 222 7.22 5.77 -12.58
N GLY A 223 6.37 5.23 -11.72
CA GLY A 223 5.08 5.85 -11.36
C GLY A 223 3.94 5.35 -12.25
N LYS A 224 3.90 4.05 -12.49
CA LYS A 224 2.90 3.36 -13.32
C LYS A 224 1.96 2.51 -12.48
N MET A 225 0.72 2.41 -12.96
CA MET A 225 -0.21 1.33 -12.60
C MET A 225 0.27 0.00 -13.20
N THR A 226 -0.23 -1.11 -12.69
CA THR A 226 0.19 -2.46 -13.09
C THR A 226 -0.21 -2.80 -14.52
N GLU A 227 -1.32 -2.27 -15.03
CA GLU A 227 -1.66 -2.34 -16.47
C GLU A 227 -0.65 -1.57 -17.34
N GLY A 228 -0.05 -0.51 -16.81
CA GLY A 228 1.04 0.25 -17.45
C GLY A 228 0.72 1.71 -17.76
N ALA A 229 -0.50 2.17 -17.47
CA ALA A 229 -0.87 3.58 -17.44
C ALA A 229 -0.07 4.34 -16.35
N TRP A 230 0.03 5.66 -16.49
CA TRP A 230 0.63 6.50 -15.45
C TRP A 230 -0.35 6.70 -14.31
N ILE A 231 0.15 6.79 -13.08
CA ILE A 231 -0.68 7.16 -11.93
C ILE A 231 -1.00 8.66 -12.05
N ASP A 232 -2.29 9.02 -12.12
CA ASP A 232 -2.77 10.40 -12.25
C ASP A 232 -3.68 10.88 -11.10
#